data_AF-A0A9D1F086-F1
#
_entry.id   AF-A0A9D1F086-F1
#
_cell.length_a   1.000
_cell.length_b   1.000
_cell.length_c   1.000
_cell.angle_alpha   90.00
_cell.angle_beta   90.00
_cell.angle_gamma   90.00
#
_symmetry.space_group_name_H-M   'P 1'
#
loop_
_entity.id
_entity.type
_entity.pdbx_description
1 polymer ?
#
loop_
_entity_poly.entity_id
_entity_poly.type
_entity_poly.pdbx_seq_one_letter_code
_entity_poly.pdbx_strand_id
1 'polypeptide(L)'
;MKLIQICVESNKKARTDAIYVDKALKYFYNIGSDVKILYVYLNGKGNYNRQTVLNEIIRNKKQSSADNQVVVYVIDTDNLQDSNVVKENGKITKFCNNKNFDLVWMCENVEEVFLNKTVADKQKVSSAKCFAVKTGLDKANELSLSAVQIRNKKSNLLLIFDQYLERI
;
A
#
# COMPACT_ATOMS: atom_id res chain seq x y z
N MET A 1 10.42 19.80 -1.49
CA MET A 1 9.09 19.15 -1.35
C MET A 1 9.18 17.72 -1.86
N LYS A 2 8.50 16.76 -1.22
CA LYS A 2 8.52 15.33 -1.57
C LYS A 2 7.13 14.90 -2.04
N LEU A 3 7.07 14.17 -3.15
CA LEU A 3 5.85 13.52 -3.64
C LEU A 3 5.98 12.02 -3.45
N ILE A 4 5.02 11.40 -2.78
CA ILE A 4 4.92 9.94 -2.67
C ILE A 4 3.60 9.51 -3.31
N GLN A 5 3.69 8.67 -4.32
CA GLN A 5 2.54 8.09 -5.00
C GLN A 5 2.37 6.64 -4.57
N ILE A 6 1.26 6.35 -3.89
CA ILE A 6 0.97 5.03 -3.34
C ILE A 6 -0.06 4.35 -4.25
N CYS A 7 0.38 3.32 -4.98
CA CYS A 7 -0.47 2.49 -5.80
C CYS A 7 -1.11 1.40 -4.95
N VAL A 8 -2.45 1.34 -4.89
CA VAL A 8 -3.19 0.37 -4.08
C VAL A 8 -4.16 -0.44 -4.93
N GLU A 9 -4.43 -1.69 -4.56
CA GLU A 9 -5.26 -2.61 -5.36
C GLU A 9 -6.71 -2.19 -5.48
N SER A 10 -7.29 -1.67 -4.38
CA SER A 10 -8.68 -1.22 -4.33
C SER A 10 -9.05 -0.23 -5.42
N ASN A 11 -10.35 -0.09 -5.64
CA ASN A 11 -10.89 0.91 -6.55
C ASN A 11 -11.07 2.26 -5.85
N LYS A 12 -11.07 3.35 -6.65
CA LYS A 12 -11.19 4.73 -6.17
C LYS A 12 -12.53 5.05 -5.48
N LYS A 13 -13.58 4.26 -5.70
CA LYS A 13 -14.89 4.46 -5.03
C LYS A 13 -14.87 3.91 -3.60
N ALA A 14 -14.33 2.71 -3.43
CA ALA A 14 -14.28 2.01 -2.14
C ALA A 14 -13.08 2.45 -1.28
N ARG A 15 -11.91 2.63 -1.90
CA ARG A 15 -10.66 3.11 -1.28
C ARG A 15 -10.22 2.31 -0.05
N THR A 16 -10.60 1.03 0.04
CA THR A 16 -10.44 0.20 1.23
C THR A 16 -8.99 0.16 1.70
N ASP A 17 -8.05 -0.19 0.82
CA ASP A 17 -6.65 -0.39 1.19
C ASP A 17 -6.00 0.95 1.51
N ALA A 18 -6.34 2.01 0.75
CA ALA A 18 -5.86 3.36 1.00
C ALA A 18 -6.25 3.84 2.41
N ILE A 19 -7.42 3.46 2.93
CA ILE A 19 -7.83 3.82 4.30
C ILE A 19 -6.89 3.19 5.34
N TYR A 20 -6.55 1.91 5.17
CA TYR A 20 -5.64 1.22 6.10
C TYR A 20 -4.23 1.82 6.05
N VAL A 21 -3.69 1.98 4.84
CA VAL A 21 -2.35 2.54 4.62
C VAL A 21 -2.26 3.98 5.11
N ASP A 22 -3.22 4.84 4.76
CA ASP A 22 -3.23 6.25 5.18
C ASP A 22 -3.20 6.40 6.69
N LYS A 23 -3.99 5.58 7.38
CA LYS A 23 -4.04 5.59 8.83
C LYS A 23 -2.75 5.11 9.46
N ALA A 24 -2.15 4.04 8.92
CA ALA A 24 -0.85 3.57 9.38
C ALA A 24 0.22 4.65 9.22
N LEU A 25 0.25 5.32 8.07
CA LEU A 25 1.23 6.37 7.82
C LEU A 25 1.07 7.54 8.81
N LYS A 26 -0.16 8.01 9.03
CA LYS A 26 -0.46 9.08 9.99
C LYS A 26 -0.21 8.68 11.44
N TYR A 27 -0.25 7.39 11.75
CA TYR A 27 0.00 6.88 13.09
C TYR A 27 1.50 6.84 13.41
N PHE A 28 2.36 6.53 12.43
CA PHE A 28 3.79 6.34 12.66
C PHE A 28 4.68 7.50 12.22
N TYR A 29 4.21 8.37 11.32
CA TYR A 29 5.07 9.37 10.68
C TYR A 29 4.57 10.80 10.84
N ASN A 30 5.52 11.72 10.98
CA ASN A 30 5.27 13.15 10.91
C ASN A 30 5.13 13.59 9.44
N ILE A 31 3.90 13.68 8.95
CA ILE A 31 3.60 14.08 7.57
C ILE A 31 3.43 15.60 7.53
N GLY A 32 4.55 16.30 7.38
CA GLY A 32 4.60 17.75 7.23
C GLY A 32 4.02 18.26 5.89
N SER A 33 3.87 19.58 5.79
CA SER A 33 3.38 20.24 4.57
C SER A 33 4.32 20.10 3.37
N ASP A 34 5.58 19.72 3.60
CA ASP A 34 6.58 19.46 2.57
C ASP A 34 6.43 18.08 1.92
N VAL A 35 5.56 17.21 2.45
CA VAL A 35 5.26 15.87 1.93
C VAL A 35 3.85 15.83 1.35
N LYS A 36 3.75 15.52 0.05
CA LYS A 36 2.48 15.28 -0.64
C LYS A 36 2.32 13.78 -0.90
N ILE A 37 1.28 13.17 -0.34
CA ILE A 37 0.91 11.78 -0.60
C ILE A 37 -0.28 11.76 -1.57
N LEU A 38 -0.15 11.00 -2.66
CA LEU A 38 -1.22 10.74 -3.62
C LEU A 38 -1.49 9.25 -3.72
N TYR A 39 -2.76 8.86 -3.77
CA TYR A 39 -3.16 7.47 -4.00
C TYR A 39 -3.53 7.26 -5.47
N VAL A 40 -2.97 6.20 -6.08
CA VAL A 40 -3.30 5.72 -7.42
C VAL A 40 -3.98 4.36 -7.28
N TYR A 41 -5.18 4.21 -7.85
CA TYR A 41 -6.00 3.03 -7.63
C TYR A 41 -5.87 2.07 -8.82
N LEU A 42 -5.39 0.85 -8.58
CA LEU A 42 -5.16 -0.15 -9.62
C LEU A 42 -6.48 -0.75 -10.13
N ASN A 43 -7.54 -0.77 -9.30
CA ASN A 43 -8.81 -1.42 -9.61
C ASN A 43 -8.61 -2.93 -9.87
N GLY A 44 -7.88 -3.59 -8.99
CA GLY A 44 -7.48 -4.99 -9.04
C GLY A 44 -5.99 -5.18 -9.33
N LYS A 45 -5.37 -6.14 -8.64
CA LYS A 45 -3.94 -6.48 -8.75
C LYS A 45 -3.44 -6.58 -10.19
N GLY A 46 -4.15 -7.30 -11.05
CA GLY A 46 -3.77 -7.54 -12.44
C GLY A 46 -3.63 -6.28 -13.32
N ASN A 47 -4.03 -5.12 -12.83
CA ASN A 47 -3.88 -3.83 -13.51
C ASN A 47 -2.60 -3.07 -13.13
N TYR A 48 -1.69 -3.66 -12.34
CA TYR A 48 -0.46 -3.02 -11.87
C TYR A 48 0.37 -2.32 -12.97
N ASN A 49 0.36 -2.86 -14.19
CA ASN A 49 1.08 -2.34 -15.36
C ASN A 49 0.15 -1.73 -16.43
N ARG A 50 -1.13 -1.50 -16.14
CA ARG A 50 -2.06 -0.85 -17.08
C ARG A 50 -1.54 0.53 -17.47
N GLN A 51 -1.66 0.86 -18.75
CA GLN A 51 -1.25 2.17 -19.26
C GLN A 51 -1.98 3.33 -18.58
N THR A 52 -3.24 3.14 -18.19
CA THR A 52 -4.03 4.14 -17.45
C THR A 52 -3.42 4.46 -16.09
N VAL A 53 -2.96 3.45 -15.35
CA VAL A 53 -2.26 3.59 -14.06
C VAL A 53 -0.94 4.33 -14.28
N LEU A 54 -0.15 3.90 -15.26
CA LEU A 54 1.13 4.53 -15.59
C LEU A 54 0.98 5.99 -16.00
N ASN A 55 -0.03 6.31 -16.82
CA ASN A 55 -0.32 7.67 -17.25
C ASN A 55 -0.73 8.55 -16.06
N GLU A 56 -1.48 8.02 -15.09
CA GLU A 56 -1.80 8.75 -13.87
C GLU A 56 -0.56 9.06 -13.04
N ILE A 57 0.33 8.07 -12.85
CA ILE A 57 1.62 8.26 -12.16
C ILE A 57 2.44 9.36 -12.85
N ILE A 58 2.58 9.28 -14.18
CA ILE A 58 3.33 10.26 -14.98
C ILE A 58 2.69 11.65 -14.88
N ARG A 59 1.37 11.75 -14.96
CA ARG A 59 0.64 13.02 -14.86
C ARG A 59 0.88 13.67 -13.49
N ASN A 60 0.79 12.90 -12.41
CA ASN A 60 1.04 13.39 -11.06
C ASN A 60 2.49 13.87 -10.89
N LYS A 61 3.47 13.16 -11.46
CA LYS A 61 4.87 13.59 -11.47
C LYS A 61 5.06 14.93 -12.18
N LYS A 62 4.49 15.08 -13.38
CA LYS A 62 4.57 16.32 -14.19
C LYS A 62 3.89 17.51 -13.54
N GLN A 63 2.81 17.30 -12.79
CA GLN A 63 2.06 18.36 -12.10
C GLN A 63 2.69 18.76 -10.77
N SER A 64 3.72 18.06 -10.31
CA SER A 64 4.38 18.33 -9.04
C SER A 64 5.70 19.05 -9.26
N SER A 65 5.93 20.10 -8.48
CA SER A 65 7.23 20.76 -8.35
C SER A 65 8.14 20.08 -7.30
N ALA A 66 7.82 18.84 -6.88
CA ALA A 66 8.62 18.12 -5.90
C ALA A 66 9.93 17.63 -6.52
N ASP A 67 11.04 17.90 -5.83
CA ASP A 67 12.39 17.47 -6.22
C ASP A 67 12.58 15.96 -6.04
N ASN A 68 11.91 15.38 -5.04
CA ASN A 68 11.93 13.95 -4.77
C ASN A 68 10.54 13.34 -5.04
N GLN A 69 10.47 12.38 -5.95
CA GLN A 69 9.21 11.77 -6.40
C GLN A 69 9.30 10.24 -6.37
N VAL A 70 8.65 9.64 -5.38
CA VAL A 70 8.66 8.19 -5.12
C VAL A 70 7.35 7.56 -5.55
N VAL A 71 7.41 6.31 -6.02
CA VAL A 71 6.22 5.49 -6.32
C VAL A 71 6.34 4.19 -5.55
N VAL A 72 5.34 3.89 -4.73
CA VAL A 72 5.28 2.69 -3.89
C VAL A 72 4.03 1.91 -4.25
N TYR A 73 4.18 0.64 -4.60
CA TYR A 73 3.06 -0.29 -4.82
C TYR A 73 2.76 -1.02 -3.51
N VAL A 74 1.51 -0.99 -3.06
CA VAL A 74 1.02 -1.75 -1.91
C VAL A 74 0.12 -2.86 -2.46
N ILE A 75 0.58 -4.10 -2.31
CA ILE A 75 0.02 -5.28 -3.00
C ILE A 75 -0.24 -6.38 -1.98
N ASP A 76 -1.43 -6.97 -2.03
CA ASP A 76 -1.79 -8.13 -1.24
C ASP A 76 -0.96 -9.31 -1.72
N THR A 77 -0.51 -10.21 -0.84
CA THR A 77 0.20 -11.41 -1.32
C THR A 77 -0.76 -12.49 -1.79
N ASP A 78 -2.02 -12.43 -1.38
CA ASP A 78 -3.01 -13.50 -1.45
C ASP A 78 -2.46 -14.82 -0.91
N ASN A 79 -3.05 -15.94 -1.33
CA ASN A 79 -2.64 -17.28 -0.97
C ASN A 79 -1.36 -17.71 -1.71
N LEU A 80 -0.22 -17.61 -1.03
CA LEU A 80 1.08 -17.98 -1.58
C LEU A 80 1.30 -19.49 -1.75
N GLN A 81 0.34 -20.35 -1.37
CA GLN A 81 0.34 -21.75 -1.75
C GLN A 81 -0.11 -21.96 -3.20
N ASP A 82 -0.78 -20.98 -3.80
CA ASP A 82 -1.15 -21.03 -5.22
C ASP A 82 0.04 -20.58 -6.11
N SER A 83 0.53 -21.50 -6.93
CA SER A 83 1.64 -21.23 -7.86
C SER A 83 1.35 -20.11 -8.86
N ASN A 84 0.09 -19.86 -9.24
CA ASN A 84 -0.28 -18.76 -10.13
C ASN A 84 -0.15 -17.41 -9.43
N VAL A 85 -0.58 -17.33 -8.16
CA VAL A 85 -0.41 -16.15 -7.31
C VAL A 85 1.07 -15.85 -7.13
N VAL A 86 1.89 -16.87 -6.82
CA VAL A 86 3.35 -16.71 -6.70
C VAL A 86 3.97 -16.16 -7.99
N LYS A 87 3.55 -16.68 -9.16
CA LYS A 87 4.00 -16.17 -10.47
C LYS A 87 3.56 -14.74 -10.72
N GLU A 88 2.34 -14.37 -10.37
CA GLU A 88 1.82 -13.00 -10.52
C GLU A 88 2.58 -12.01 -9.63
N ASN A 89 2.73 -12.32 -8.34
CA ASN A 89 3.51 -11.51 -7.40
C ASN A 89 4.97 -11.37 -7.87
N GLY A 90 5.55 -12.43 -8.44
CA GLY A 90 6.88 -12.38 -9.06
C GLY A 90 6.96 -11.43 -10.28
N LYS A 91 5.91 -11.36 -11.10
CA LYS A 91 5.83 -10.40 -12.23
C LYS A 91 5.72 -8.96 -11.72
N ILE A 92 4.92 -8.72 -10.69
CA ILE A 92 4.77 -7.40 -10.06
C ILE A 92 6.09 -6.94 -9.45
N THR A 93 6.78 -7.83 -8.72
CA THR A 93 8.10 -7.54 -8.14
C THR A 93 9.10 -7.15 -9.22
N LYS A 94 9.19 -7.94 -10.31
CA LYS A 94 10.06 -7.63 -11.45
C LYS A 94 9.70 -6.29 -12.10
N PHE A 95 8.41 -6.00 -12.23
CA PHE A 95 7.94 -4.74 -12.77
C PHE A 95 8.34 -3.55 -11.91
N CYS A 96 8.15 -3.61 -10.60
CA CYS A 96 8.56 -2.57 -9.66
C CYS A 96 10.08 -2.34 -9.73
N ASN A 97 10.87 -3.41 -9.67
CA ASN A 97 12.34 -3.32 -9.79
C ASN A 97 12.78 -2.66 -11.11
N ASN A 98 12.20 -3.09 -12.24
CA ASN A 98 12.52 -2.53 -13.56
C ASN A 98 12.15 -1.05 -13.70
N LYS A 99 11.17 -0.57 -12.92
CA LYS A 99 10.71 0.82 -12.92
C LYS A 99 11.34 1.66 -11.80
N ASN A 100 12.17 1.04 -10.95
CA ASN A 100 12.67 1.64 -9.72
C ASN A 100 11.54 2.18 -8.83
N PHE A 101 10.49 1.36 -8.67
CA PHE A 101 9.39 1.57 -7.74
C PHE A 101 9.56 0.63 -6.55
N ASP A 102 9.15 1.08 -5.37
CA ASP A 102 9.18 0.26 -4.17
C ASP A 102 7.93 -0.61 -4.06
N LEU A 103 8.06 -1.73 -3.36
CA LEU A 103 7.00 -2.70 -3.17
C LEU A 103 6.77 -2.97 -1.68
N VAL A 104 5.56 -2.67 -1.24
CA VAL A 104 4.98 -3.09 0.03
C VAL A 104 4.08 -4.29 -0.20
N TRP A 105 4.29 -5.36 0.56
CA TRP A 105 3.43 -6.53 0.57
C TRP A 105 2.53 -6.55 1.80
N MET A 106 1.28 -6.97 1.63
CA MET A 106 0.31 -7.21 2.70
C MET A 106 -0.01 -8.70 2.75
N CYS A 107 0.39 -9.40 3.82
CA CYS A 107 0.25 -10.85 3.86
C CYS A 107 -0.92 -11.29 4.76
N GLU A 108 -1.97 -11.96 4.27
CA GLU A 108 -2.29 -12.28 2.86
C GLU A 108 -2.97 -11.12 2.12
N ASN A 109 -3.71 -10.29 2.86
CA ASN A 109 -4.33 -9.06 2.37
C ASN A 109 -4.30 -7.98 3.44
N VAL A 110 -4.65 -6.75 3.06
CA VAL A 110 -4.64 -5.60 3.97
C VAL A 110 -5.51 -5.82 5.22
N GLU A 111 -6.69 -6.43 5.12
CA GLU A 111 -7.51 -6.68 6.29
C GLU A 111 -6.87 -7.68 7.27
N GLU A 112 -6.25 -8.75 6.78
CA GLU A 112 -5.54 -9.71 7.64
C GLU A 112 -4.36 -9.06 8.37
N VAL A 113 -3.63 -8.16 7.71
CA VAL A 113 -2.50 -7.44 8.32
C VAL A 113 -2.95 -6.53 9.46
N PHE A 114 -4.05 -5.79 9.27
CA PHE A 114 -4.50 -4.78 10.24
C PHE A 114 -5.46 -5.32 11.29
N LEU A 115 -6.32 -6.27 10.91
CA LEU A 115 -7.43 -6.77 11.74
C LEU A 115 -7.21 -8.20 12.25
N ASN A 116 -6.18 -8.91 11.78
CA ASN A 116 -5.90 -10.33 12.07
C ASN A 116 -7.07 -11.28 11.78
N LYS A 117 -7.97 -10.91 10.85
CA LYS A 117 -9.13 -11.71 10.47
C LYS A 117 -9.45 -11.58 8.99
N THR A 118 -10.06 -12.63 8.45
CA THR A 118 -10.60 -12.62 7.09
C THR A 118 -11.87 -11.78 7.06
N VAL A 119 -11.97 -10.89 6.07
CA VAL A 119 -13.15 -10.05 5.85
C VAL A 119 -13.75 -10.42 4.49
N ALA A 120 -15.02 -10.83 4.50
CA ALA A 120 -15.74 -11.12 3.27
C ALA A 120 -15.85 -9.87 2.39
N ASP A 121 -15.80 -10.03 1.06
CA ASP A 121 -15.77 -8.88 0.13
C ASP A 121 -16.91 -7.89 0.33
N LYS A 122 -18.12 -8.38 0.60
CA LYS A 122 -19.31 -7.55 0.90
C LYS A 122 -19.16 -6.68 2.16
N GLN A 123 -18.21 -7.00 3.04
CA GLN A 123 -17.93 -6.32 4.30
C GLN A 123 -16.63 -5.50 4.27
N LYS A 124 -15.84 -5.54 3.19
CA LYS A 124 -14.56 -4.80 3.13
C LYS A 124 -14.76 -3.29 3.27
N VAL A 125 -15.76 -2.73 2.58
CA VAL A 125 -16.07 -1.29 2.66
C VAL A 125 -16.49 -0.87 4.07
N SER A 126 -17.38 -1.62 4.72
CA SER A 126 -17.79 -1.30 6.09
C SER A 126 -16.66 -1.50 7.09
N SER A 127 -15.84 -2.54 6.92
CA SER A 127 -14.67 -2.81 7.77
C SER A 127 -13.63 -1.71 7.67
N ALA A 128 -13.32 -1.22 6.46
CA ALA A 128 -12.41 -0.09 6.27
C ALA A 128 -12.94 1.19 6.93
N LYS A 129 -14.25 1.48 6.82
CA LYS A 129 -14.87 2.62 7.51
C LYS A 129 -14.79 2.50 9.02
N CYS A 130 -15.08 1.33 9.58
CA CYS A 130 -14.92 1.07 11.01
C CYS A 130 -13.46 1.21 11.45
N PHE A 131 -12.52 0.75 10.63
CA PHE A 131 -11.09 0.91 10.90
C PHE A 131 -10.68 2.39 10.90
N ALA A 132 -11.17 3.19 9.95
CA ALA A 132 -10.85 4.61 9.81
C ALA A 132 -11.12 5.43 11.09
N VAL A 133 -12.15 5.07 11.87
CA VAL A 133 -12.55 5.81 13.08
C VAL A 133 -11.95 5.27 14.38
N LYS A 134 -11.27 4.11 14.36
CA LYS A 134 -10.66 3.53 15.58
C LYS A 134 -9.54 4.40 16.16
N THR A 135 -9.31 4.34 17.45
CA THR A 135 -8.06 4.82 18.05
C THR A 135 -6.96 3.79 17.78
N GLY A 136 -5.87 4.18 17.10
CA GLY A 136 -4.77 3.27 16.74
C GLY A 136 -5.03 2.39 15.51
N LEU A 137 -4.29 1.28 15.40
CA LEU A 137 -4.22 0.41 14.22
C LEU A 137 -4.85 -0.98 14.43
N ASP A 138 -5.80 -1.08 15.34
CA ASP A 138 -6.47 -2.32 15.74
C ASP A 138 -5.48 -3.40 16.21
N LYS A 139 -5.18 -4.42 15.40
CA LYS A 139 -4.25 -5.49 15.75
C LYS A 139 -2.85 -5.30 15.16
N ALA A 140 -2.70 -4.42 14.17
CA ALA A 140 -1.39 -4.08 13.65
C ALA A 140 -0.59 -3.26 14.66
N ASN A 141 0.70 -3.50 14.68
CA ASN A 141 1.70 -2.77 15.45
C ASN A 141 2.98 -2.64 14.63
N GLU A 142 3.98 -1.95 15.18
CA GLU A 142 5.26 -1.75 14.51
C GLU A 142 5.91 -3.07 14.10
N LEU A 143 5.98 -4.05 15.00
CA LEU A 143 6.57 -5.37 14.71
C LEU A 143 5.82 -6.13 13.62
N SER A 144 4.51 -5.92 13.45
CA SER A 144 3.76 -6.55 12.36
C SER A 144 3.98 -5.85 11.02
N LEU A 145 4.30 -4.57 11.01
CA LEU A 145 4.44 -3.74 9.82
C LEU A 145 5.91 -3.49 9.41
N SER A 146 6.88 -3.92 10.22
CA SER A 146 8.32 -3.87 9.94
C SER A 146 8.92 -5.24 9.59
N ALA A 147 8.14 -6.15 9.03
CA ALA A 147 8.61 -7.51 8.76
C ALA A 147 9.56 -7.55 7.54
N VAL A 148 10.71 -8.21 7.71
CA VAL A 148 11.73 -8.39 6.66
C VAL A 148 11.45 -9.57 5.73
N GLN A 149 10.57 -10.48 6.13
CA GLN A 149 10.20 -11.68 5.39
C GLN A 149 8.69 -11.82 5.35
N ILE A 150 8.17 -12.29 4.22
CA ILE A 150 6.75 -12.59 4.04
C ILE A 150 6.32 -13.65 5.06
N ARG A 151 5.34 -13.30 5.90
CA ARG A 151 4.72 -14.16 6.91
C ARG A 151 3.28 -13.71 7.13
N ASN A 152 2.41 -14.64 7.51
CA ASN A 152 0.99 -14.36 7.74
C ASN A 152 0.79 -13.17 8.69
N LYS A 153 -0.13 -12.26 8.32
CA LYS A 153 -0.55 -11.07 9.08
C LYS A 153 0.57 -10.07 9.29
N LYS A 154 1.52 -10.01 8.34
CA LYS A 154 2.66 -9.10 8.38
C LYS A 154 2.73 -8.26 7.11
N SER A 155 3.50 -7.18 7.19
CA SER A 155 3.85 -6.33 6.07
C SER A 155 5.27 -5.77 6.28
N ASN A 156 5.93 -5.40 5.18
CA ASN A 156 7.14 -4.57 5.19
C ASN A 156 6.84 -3.06 5.08
N LEU A 157 5.59 -2.63 5.27
CA LEU A 157 5.13 -1.25 5.10
C LEU A 157 6.08 -0.23 5.74
N LEU A 158 6.42 -0.40 7.02
CA LEU A 158 7.29 0.56 7.71
C LEU A 158 8.71 0.53 7.17
N LEU A 159 9.26 -0.63 6.81
CA LEU A 159 10.61 -0.72 6.23
C LEU A 159 10.75 0.08 4.93
N ILE A 160 9.67 0.17 4.14
CA ILE A 160 9.66 0.96 2.91
C ILE A 160 9.48 2.44 3.24
N PHE A 161 8.49 2.80 4.06
CA PHE A 161 8.19 4.21 4.33
C PHE A 161 9.21 4.90 5.25
N ASP A 162 9.95 4.17 6.08
CA ASP A 162 11.08 4.68 6.88
C ASP A 162 12.19 5.29 6.01
N GLN A 163 12.29 4.90 4.74
CA GLN A 163 13.26 5.47 3.80
C GLN A 163 12.87 6.88 3.34
N TYR A 164 11.60 7.27 3.50
CA TYR A 164 11.04 8.49 2.93
C TYR A 164 10.40 9.41 3.96
N LEU A 165 10.00 8.90 5.12
CA LEU A 165 9.25 9.65 6.13
C LEU A 165 9.94 9.56 7.49
N GLU A 166 9.89 10.64 8.24
CA GLU A 166 10.39 10.70 9.61
C GLU A 166 9.31 10.20 10.58
N ARG A 167 9.71 9.33 11.51
CA ARG A 167 8.79 8.80 12.52
C ARG A 167 8.40 9.87 13.55
N ILE A 168 7.22 9.72 14.15
CA ILE A 168 6.75 10.53 15.29
C ILE A 168 7.56 10.18 16.54
#